data_AF-A0A3N9W8X9-F1
#
_entry.id   AF-A0A3N9W8X9-F1
#
_cell.length_a   1.000
_cell.length_b   1.000
_cell.length_c   1.000
_cell.angle_alpha   90.00
_cell.angle_beta   90.00
_cell.angle_gamma   90.00
#
_symmetry.space_group_name_H-M   'P 1'
#
loop_
_entity.id
_entity.type
_entity.pdbx_description
1 polymer ?
#
loop_
_entity_poly.entity_id
_entity_poly.type
_entity_poly.pdbx_seq_one_letter_code
_entity_poly.pdbx_strand_id
1 'polypeptide(L)'
;MQINIDEPDATEQFWAGMREAAAAAARHRDYGLYEAIVKIGKSALAQGVELVPSGGLFLWCPVCSAQTGQRCINTPGHPLNETRLHAERIELAEKAMSGEVPLPKPFG
;
A
#
# COMPACT_ATOMS: atom_id res chain seq x y z
N MET A 1 25.01 -17.83 4.66
CA MET A 1 23.88 -17.67 3.71
C MET A 1 24.15 -16.40 2.92
N GLN A 2 24.53 -16.52 1.66
CA GLN A 2 24.77 -15.37 0.79
C GLN A 2 23.39 -14.99 0.23
N ILE A 3 22.84 -13.87 0.70
CA ILE A 3 21.57 -13.37 0.17
C ILE A 3 21.90 -12.87 -1.23
N ASN A 4 21.36 -13.54 -2.24
CA ASN A 4 21.46 -13.05 -3.60
C ASN A 4 20.63 -11.76 -3.67
N ILE A 5 21.30 -10.63 -3.84
CA ILE A 5 20.67 -9.32 -3.92
C ILE A 5 20.28 -8.95 -5.36
N ASP A 6 20.75 -9.72 -6.34
CA ASP A 6 20.34 -9.61 -7.74
C ASP A 6 19.03 -10.39 -7.94
N GLU A 7 17.97 -9.92 -7.28
CA GLU A 7 16.61 -10.42 -7.49
C GLU A 7 16.04 -9.78 -8.77
N PRO A 8 15.75 -10.55 -9.84
CA PRO A 8 15.01 -10.03 -10.97
C PRO A 8 13.66 -9.48 -10.49
N ASP A 9 13.28 -8.32 -11.02
CA ASP A 9 12.05 -7.63 -10.63
C ASP A 9 11.96 -7.31 -9.11
N ALA A 10 13.10 -7.03 -8.46
CA ALA A 10 13.21 -6.75 -7.03
C ALA A 10 12.14 -5.78 -6.50
N THR A 11 11.83 -4.72 -7.26
CA THR A 11 10.78 -3.76 -6.91
C THR A 11 9.41 -4.42 -6.88
N GLU A 12 9.06 -5.22 -7.90
CA GLU A 12 7.80 -5.95 -7.95
C GLU A 12 7.69 -6.98 -6.82
N GLN A 13 8.77 -7.74 -6.58
CA GLN A 13 8.85 -8.71 -5.49
C GLN A 13 8.71 -8.07 -4.10
N PHE A 14 9.35 -6.92 -3.88
CA PHE A 14 9.19 -6.14 -2.65
C PHE A 14 7.72 -5.79 -2.41
N TRP A 15 7.03 -5.26 -3.42
CA TRP A 15 5.62 -4.89 -3.29
C TRP A 15 4.69 -6.11 -3.22
N ALA A 16 5.03 -7.22 -3.86
CA ALA A 16 4.32 -8.49 -3.72
C ALA A 16 4.37 -9.00 -2.27
N GLY A 17 5.57 -9.07 -1.69
CA GLY A 17 5.75 -9.45 -0.28
C GLY A 17 5.01 -8.52 0.69
N MET A 18 5.03 -7.21 0.42
CA MET A 18 4.26 -6.23 1.20
C MET A 18 2.74 -6.47 1.13
N ARG A 19 2.21 -6.90 -0.04
CA ARG A 19 0.78 -7.24 -0.20
C ARG A 19 0.43 -8.52 0.55
N GLU A 20 1.29 -9.52 0.49
CA GLU A 20 1.10 -10.78 1.21
C GLU A 20 1.10 -10.56 2.73
N ALA A 21 2.06 -9.76 3.22
CA ALA A 21 2.12 -9.34 4.63
C ALA A 21 0.86 -8.57 5.03
N ALA A 22 0.40 -7.62 4.21
CA ALA A 22 -0.83 -6.87 4.48
C ALA A 22 -2.08 -7.79 4.50
N ALA A 23 -2.15 -8.76 3.60
CA ALA A 23 -3.22 -9.75 3.60
C ALA A 23 -3.18 -10.64 4.85
N ALA A 24 -1.99 -11.03 5.32
CA ALA A 24 -1.83 -11.75 6.58
C ALA A 24 -2.27 -10.90 7.78
N ALA A 25 -1.82 -9.64 7.85
CA ALA A 25 -2.23 -8.69 8.87
C ALA A 25 -3.77 -8.55 8.93
N ALA A 26 -4.41 -8.45 7.77
CA ALA A 26 -5.87 -8.39 7.66
C ALA A 26 -6.55 -9.66 8.23
N ARG A 27 -6.08 -10.85 7.81
CA ARG A 27 -6.65 -12.13 8.24
C ARG A 27 -6.57 -12.32 9.76
N HIS A 28 -5.47 -11.89 10.35
CA HIS A 28 -5.20 -12.07 11.78
C HIS A 28 -5.60 -10.86 12.63
N ARG A 29 -6.09 -9.77 12.02
CA ARG A 29 -6.33 -8.48 12.70
C ARG A 29 -5.11 -7.99 13.48
N ASP A 30 -3.94 -8.18 12.88
CA ASP A 30 -2.66 -7.85 13.49
C ASP A 30 -2.29 -6.39 13.19
N TYR A 31 -2.61 -5.51 14.14
CA TYR A 31 -2.31 -4.08 14.03
C TYR A 31 -0.81 -3.78 14.09
N GLY A 32 -0.03 -4.57 14.83
CA GLY A 32 1.43 -4.40 14.91
C GLY A 32 2.10 -4.71 13.56
N LEU A 33 1.61 -5.72 12.85
CA LEU A 33 2.07 -6.02 11.50
C LEU A 33 1.72 -4.91 10.50
N TYR A 34 0.56 -4.27 10.64
CA TYR A 34 0.22 -3.09 9.81
C TYR A 34 1.19 -1.92 10.03
N GLU A 35 1.54 -1.63 11.29
CA GLU A 35 2.52 -0.59 11.61
C GLU A 35 3.91 -0.91 11.04
N ALA A 36 4.33 -2.17 11.12
CA ALA A 36 5.58 -2.63 10.54
C ALA A 36 5.60 -2.46 9.00
N ILE A 37 4.51 -2.82 8.32
CA ILE A 37 4.35 -2.61 6.87
C ILE A 37 4.48 -1.11 6.53
N VAL A 38 3.79 -0.22 7.25
CA VAL A 38 3.91 1.23 7.03
C VAL A 38 5.37 1.67 7.18
N LYS A 39 6.05 1.22 8.23
CA LYS A 39 7.46 1.56 8.49
C LYS A 39 8.38 1.10 7.37
N ILE A 40 8.24 -0.16 6.93
CA ILE A 40 9.03 -0.73 5.82
C ILE A 40 8.78 0.05 4.54
N GLY A 41 7.52 0.32 4.19
CA GLY A 41 7.17 1.10 3.00
C GLY A 41 7.79 2.49 3.02
N LYS A 42 7.70 3.22 4.14
CA LYS A 42 8.33 4.55 4.29
C LYS A 42 9.84 4.49 4.09
N SER A 43 10.51 3.53 4.74
CA SER A 43 11.96 3.37 4.63
C SER A 43 12.40 2.98 3.21
N ALA A 44 11.60 2.19 2.50
CA ALA A 44 11.86 1.86 1.10
C ALA A 44 11.75 3.09 0.20
N LEU A 45 10.67 3.87 0.33
CA LEU A 45 10.49 5.11 -0.43
C LEU A 45 11.60 6.13 -0.17
N ALA A 46 12.01 6.30 1.09
CA ALA A 46 13.12 7.19 1.45
C ALA A 46 14.47 6.77 0.86
N GLN A 47 14.62 5.48 0.51
CA GLN A 47 15.80 4.93 -0.17
C GLN A 47 15.68 4.95 -1.70
N GLY A 48 14.60 5.52 -2.25
CA GLY A 48 14.38 5.63 -3.68
C GLY A 48 13.74 4.40 -4.33
N VAL A 49 13.17 3.47 -3.54
CA VAL A 49 12.33 2.41 -4.10
C VAL A 49 11.10 3.05 -4.73
N GLU A 50 10.85 2.76 -6.01
CA GLU A 50 9.67 3.27 -6.70
C GLU A 50 8.40 2.70 -6.06
N LEU A 51 7.40 3.56 -5.89
CA LEU A 51 6.04 3.10 -5.63
C LEU A 51 5.56 2.38 -6.89
N VAL A 52 5.43 1.07 -6.81
CA VAL A 52 4.70 0.34 -7.85
C VAL A 52 3.22 0.63 -7.62
N PRO A 53 2.44 0.86 -8.70
CA PRO A 53 0.99 1.04 -8.64
C PRO A 53 0.30 -0.23 -8.17
N SER A 54 0.44 -0.50 -6.88
CA SER A 54 -0.20 -1.59 -6.16
C SER A 54 -1.59 -1.15 -5.71
N GLY A 55 -2.33 -0.53 -6.66
CA GLY A 55 -3.75 -0.22 -6.56
C GLY A 55 -4.17 0.61 -5.34
N GLY A 56 -3.31 1.50 -4.83
CA GLY A 56 -3.62 2.33 -3.66
C GLY A 56 -3.73 1.61 -2.32
N LEU A 57 -3.46 0.29 -2.27
CA LEU A 57 -3.54 -0.50 -1.02
C LEU A 57 -2.62 0.03 0.07
N PHE A 58 -1.47 0.62 -0.30
CA PHE A 58 -0.55 1.14 0.68
C PHE A 58 -0.87 2.55 1.16
N LEU A 59 -1.81 3.27 0.55
CA LEU A 59 -2.18 4.61 1.01
C LEU A 59 -3.40 4.57 1.94
N TRP A 60 -3.60 5.59 2.76
CA TRP A 60 -4.84 5.74 3.51
C TRP A 60 -6.02 6.03 2.57
N CYS A 61 -7.19 5.48 2.87
CA CYS A 61 -8.39 5.70 2.05
C CYS A 61 -9.13 6.99 2.44
N PRO A 62 -9.31 7.95 1.51
CA PRO A 62 -10.02 9.20 1.80
C PRO A 62 -11.51 9.05 2.08
N VAL A 63 -12.12 7.93 1.68
CA VAL A 63 -13.56 7.70 1.81
C VAL A 63 -13.90 7.07 3.16
N CYS A 64 -13.23 5.97 3.52
CA CYS A 64 -13.59 5.15 4.68
C CYS A 64 -12.53 5.07 5.78
N SER A 65 -11.45 5.84 5.64
CA SER A 65 -10.34 5.87 6.59
C SER A 65 -9.57 4.55 6.76
N ALA A 66 -9.77 3.56 5.88
CA ALA A 66 -9.00 2.33 5.87
C ALA A 66 -7.49 2.65 5.76
N GLN A 67 -6.70 2.07 6.66
CA GLN A 67 -5.27 2.31 6.75
C GLN A 67 -4.50 1.55 5.65
N THR A 68 -3.20 1.83 5.56
CA THR A 68 -2.24 1.09 4.73
C THR A 68 -2.41 -0.41 4.92
N GLY A 69 -2.56 -1.13 3.81
CA GLY A 69 -2.75 -2.59 3.79
C GLY A 69 -4.16 -3.06 4.16
N GLN A 70 -5.04 -2.20 4.67
CA GLN A 70 -6.43 -2.56 4.94
C GLN A 70 -7.27 -2.47 3.67
N ARG A 71 -8.18 -3.42 3.47
CA ARG A 71 -9.22 -3.29 2.46
C ARG A 71 -10.25 -2.25 2.90
N CYS A 72 -10.90 -1.63 1.93
CA CYS A 72 -11.94 -0.64 2.23
C CYS A 72 -13.23 -1.34 2.68
N ILE A 73 -14.09 -0.58 3.36
CA ILE A 73 -15.44 -1.00 3.75
C ILE A 73 -16.48 -0.32 2.87
N ASN A 74 -17.65 -0.95 2.71
CA ASN A 74 -18.74 -0.36 1.94
C ASN A 74 -19.19 0.97 2.55
N THR A 75 -19.18 2.03 1.73
CA THR A 75 -19.66 3.35 2.10
C THR A 75 -20.74 3.78 1.10
N PRO A 76 -21.88 4.36 1.53
CA PRO A 76 -22.93 4.80 0.60
C PRO A 76 -22.38 5.74 -0.47
N GLY A 77 -22.71 5.49 -1.74
CA GLY A 77 -22.25 6.30 -2.87
C GLY A 77 -20.82 5.99 -3.35
N HIS A 78 -20.08 5.12 -2.65
CA HIS A 78 -18.71 4.76 -2.99
C HIS A 78 -18.58 3.23 -3.09
N PRO A 79 -18.93 2.63 -4.25
CA PRO A 79 -18.83 1.19 -4.41
C PRO A 79 -17.38 0.71 -4.39
N LEU A 80 -17.15 -0.47 -3.83
CA LEU A 80 -15.85 -1.13 -3.85
C LEU A 80 -15.63 -1.84 -5.20
N ASN A 81 -14.41 -1.78 -5.72
CA ASN A 81 -14.01 -2.54 -6.90
C ASN A 81 -13.70 -4.02 -6.56
N GLU A 82 -13.23 -4.78 -7.56
CA GLU A 82 -12.84 -6.19 -7.40
C GLU A 82 -11.71 -6.39 -6.36
N THR A 83 -10.80 -5.42 -6.22
CA THR A 83 -9.73 -5.46 -5.21
C THR A 83 -10.22 -5.04 -3.81
N ARG A 84 -11.50 -4.71 -3.66
CA ARG A 84 -12.15 -4.18 -2.46
C ARG A 84 -11.54 -2.86 -1.99
N LEU A 85 -11.25 -1.98 -2.94
CA LEU A 85 -10.75 -0.63 -2.70
C LEU A 85 -11.70 0.39 -3.34
N HIS A 86 -11.80 1.56 -2.72
CA HIS A 86 -12.48 2.71 -3.31
C HIS A 86 -11.65 3.28 -4.47
N ALA A 87 -12.30 3.69 -5.56
CA ALA A 87 -11.63 4.25 -6.73
C ALA A 87 -10.79 5.49 -6.39
N GLU A 88 -11.28 6.32 -5.47
CA GLU A 88 -10.61 7.52 -4.98
C GLU A 88 -9.28 7.22 -4.30
N ARG A 89 -9.16 6.05 -3.66
CA ARG A 89 -7.90 5.61 -3.05
C ARG A 89 -6.88 5.20 -4.13
N ILE A 90 -7.36 4.61 -5.22
CA ILE A 90 -6.52 4.19 -6.36
C ILE A 90 -6.05 5.43 -7.12
N GLU A 91 -6.98 6.33 -7.48
CA GLU A 91 -6.65 7.59 -8.15
C GLU A 91 -5.68 8.44 -7.32
N LEU A 92 -5.90 8.54 -6.00
CA LEU A 92 -4.97 9.24 -5.12
C LEU A 92 -3.56 8.63 -5.17
N ALA A 93 -3.47 7.31 -5.30
CA ALA A 93 -2.19 6.64 -5.45
C ALA A 93 -1.53 6.96 -6.77
N GLU A 94 -2.28 6.89 -7.88
CA GLU A 94 -1.79 7.24 -9.22
C GLU A 94 -1.28 8.68 -9.27
N LYS A 95 -2.03 9.63 -8.71
CA LYS A 95 -1.63 11.04 -8.61
C LYS A 95 -0.41 11.25 -7.72
N ALA A 96 -0.29 10.51 -6.63
CA ALA A 96 0.87 10.61 -5.75
C ALA A 96 2.12 10.03 -6.40
N MET A 97 1.97 8.96 -7.18
CA MET A 97 3.04 8.33 -7.95
C MET A 97 3.49 9.17 -9.14
N SER A 98 2.59 9.91 -9.79
CA SER A 98 2.94 10.86 -10.86
C SER A 98 3.55 12.16 -10.34
N GLY A 99 3.56 12.38 -9.02
CA GLY A 99 4.00 13.62 -8.39
C GLY A 99 3.02 14.79 -8.52
N GLU A 100 1.80 14.55 -9.03
CA GLU A 100 0.73 15.55 -9.12
C GLU A 100 0.27 16.03 -7.73
N VAL A 101 0.30 15.11 -6.75
CA VAL A 101 -0.02 15.41 -5.35
C VAL A 101 1.07 14.85 -4.43
N PRO A 102 1.29 15.44 -3.23
CA PRO A 102 2.20 14.86 -2.25
C PRO A 102 1.71 13.47 -1.80
N LEU A 103 2.65 12.63 -1.34
CA LEU A 103 2.31 11.34 -0.74
C LEU A 103 1.34 11.56 0.44
N PRO A 104 0.14 10.95 0.42
CA PRO A 104 -0.80 11.12 1.51
C PRO A 104 -0.30 10.39 2.77
N LYS A 105 -0.77 10.84 3.93
CA LYS A 105 -0.50 10.17 5.20
C LYS A 105 -0.89 8.69 5.10
N PRO A 106 -0.11 7.78 5.72
CA PRO A 106 0.99 8.07 6.63
C PRO A 106 2.32 8.45 5.96
N PHE A 107 2.46 8.45 4.64
CA PHE A 107 3.77 8.56 3.95
C PHE A 107 4.28 10.00 3.77
N GLY A 108 3.40 11.00 3.82
CA GLY A 108 3.75 12.43 3.87
C GLY A 108 3.67 13.05 5.26
#